data_AF-A0AAU6YA07-F1
#
_entry.id   AF-A0AAU6YA07-F1
#
_cell.length_a   1.000
_cell.length_b   1.000
_cell.length_c   1.000
_cell.angle_alpha   90.00
_cell.angle_beta   90.00
_cell.angle_gamma   90.00
#
_symmetry.space_group_name_H-M   'P 1'
#
loop_
_entity.id
_entity.type
_entity.pdbx_description
1 polymer ?
#
loop_
_entity_poly.entity_id
_entity_poly.type
_entity_poly.pdbx_seq_one_letter_code
_entity_poly.pdbx_strand_id
1 'polypeptide(L)'
;MYEGIDLSKLGAEIESFVDFFDENKALFSKNVLTQPLVPYDVHLLTKAYINSKYGFSLETEPAEVRALETYQNLINSIPDEKEKSVSTEFGVEFKYFDSKDLKGCTPEYALQKFKSSLAGHEHLFSNLIKYAEQINEHRNDVGMTLTAYADTGLKFTNLYSGFIEQTVVDKALSLSLAIQENEIPKMKQEHSDIVFEPGEYTEGKYKKNDIHFTGETENLFKKIGERLIERLETNDRSGIPIWEDPVFQQLGMNPKSGYKYGNENQVLLMDDTESRGFKAPLYMSFNDAINSGFAMPKGTKGTQIVQRFGMKGKAIETTNESGESQPVLDTNGEPQHFWRRAAKTVTVFNIDQLEWKHEDKPDPRIKWLEEFQKPQFKAMNNEDLIKFRDCYLKSIDIPITRGGTTNYYMPKKNAINLAHSENFKSVLQELSTTFHEDAHAQGHSSKLNRQSLNDYHISNAHRGFEELLVNVAAQQLVRHYGLDQNEQQQAYNANEDAYNLGWAVPAFKKDPLLIVEAMRQSQQCFESMKTRIDAQLKADNVYDLIHNPEKPEPVKVEPAALAPKHAYKNAANDSTKYKSTTNPMRNLL
;
A
#
# COMPACT_ATOMS: atom_id res chain seq x y z
N MET A 1 3.82 22.96 -15.24
CA MET A 1 3.76 23.05 -16.71
C MET A 1 2.33 22.95 -17.24
N TYR A 2 1.41 22.20 -16.61
CA TYR A 2 -0.01 22.15 -17.02
C TYR A 2 -0.95 22.61 -15.89
N GLU A 3 -0.58 23.68 -15.20
CA GLU A 3 -1.33 24.13 -14.02
C GLU A 3 -2.76 24.56 -14.37
N GLY A 4 -3.72 23.92 -13.70
CA GLY A 4 -5.15 24.15 -13.88
C GLY A 4 -5.70 23.68 -15.23
N ILE A 5 -5.08 22.70 -15.87
CA ILE A 5 -5.68 21.91 -16.95
C ILE A 5 -6.29 20.65 -16.32
N ASP A 6 -7.58 20.40 -16.56
CA ASP A 6 -8.28 19.20 -16.12
C ASP A 6 -8.06 18.08 -17.16
N LEU A 7 -7.17 17.13 -16.82
CA LEU A 7 -6.80 16.03 -17.73
C LEU A 7 -7.99 15.14 -18.09
N SER A 8 -8.92 14.93 -17.14
CA SER A 8 -10.09 14.08 -17.35
C SER A 8 -11.06 14.67 -18.38
N LYS A 9 -11.11 16.01 -18.47
CA LYS A 9 -11.92 16.72 -19.46
C LYS A 9 -11.17 16.94 -20.76
N LEU A 10 -9.87 17.20 -20.71
CA LEU A 10 -9.07 17.54 -21.88
C LEU A 10 -9.13 16.46 -22.96
N GLY A 11 -9.10 15.17 -22.61
CA GLY A 11 -9.24 14.10 -23.60
C GLY A 11 -10.59 14.10 -24.31
N ALA A 12 -11.69 14.29 -23.58
CA ALA A 12 -13.02 14.46 -24.17
C ALA A 12 -13.13 15.74 -25.03
N GLU A 13 -12.47 16.83 -24.62
CA GLU A 13 -12.38 18.06 -25.43
C GLU A 13 -11.63 17.81 -26.75
N ILE A 14 -10.54 17.02 -26.73
CA ILE A 14 -9.76 16.68 -27.94
C ILE A 14 -10.63 15.90 -28.94
N GLU A 15 -11.36 14.88 -28.49
CA GLU A 15 -12.24 14.09 -29.36
C GLU A 15 -13.35 14.96 -29.95
N SER A 16 -14.02 15.74 -29.09
CA SER A 16 -15.06 16.67 -29.52
C SER A 16 -14.51 17.75 -30.47
N PHE A 17 -13.25 18.13 -30.31
CA PHE A 17 -12.60 19.13 -31.16
C PHE A 17 -12.34 18.59 -32.57
N VAL A 18 -11.97 17.32 -32.73
CA VAL A 18 -11.79 16.71 -34.06
C VAL A 18 -13.09 16.77 -34.85
N ASP A 19 -14.20 16.36 -34.23
CA ASP A 19 -15.54 16.40 -34.86
C ASP A 19 -15.95 17.84 -35.17
N PHE A 20 -15.83 18.74 -34.18
CA PHE A 20 -16.15 20.16 -34.36
C PHE A 20 -15.35 20.80 -35.48
N PHE A 21 -14.04 20.51 -35.55
CA PHE A 21 -13.17 21.03 -36.60
C PHE A 21 -13.59 20.52 -37.97
N ASP A 22 -13.92 19.23 -38.09
CA ASP A 22 -14.32 18.62 -39.36
C ASP A 22 -15.62 19.25 -39.91
N GLU A 23 -16.61 19.44 -39.04
CA GLU A 23 -17.89 20.07 -39.38
C GLU A 23 -17.76 21.58 -39.67
N ASN A 24 -16.75 22.24 -39.08
CA ASN A 24 -16.61 23.71 -39.11
C ASN A 24 -15.33 24.21 -39.81
N LYS A 25 -14.75 23.45 -40.75
CA LYS A 25 -13.51 23.81 -41.50
C LYS A 25 -13.51 25.23 -42.07
N ALA A 26 -14.68 25.73 -42.48
CA ALA A 26 -14.84 27.09 -43.00
C ALA A 26 -14.51 28.18 -41.97
N LEU A 27 -14.73 27.94 -40.67
CA LEU A 27 -14.34 28.85 -39.59
C LEU A 27 -12.82 28.93 -39.45
N PHE A 28 -12.14 27.80 -39.60
CA PHE A 28 -10.69 27.68 -39.49
C PHE A 28 -9.95 28.14 -40.75
N SER A 29 -10.65 28.31 -41.87
CA SER A 29 -10.06 28.76 -43.15
C SER A 29 -9.94 30.29 -43.28
N LYS A 30 -10.47 31.05 -42.32
CA LYS A 30 -10.47 32.54 -42.32
C LYS A 30 -9.12 33.12 -41.87
N ASN A 31 -8.06 32.77 -42.59
CA ASN A 31 -6.67 33.15 -42.30
C ASN A 31 -5.86 33.42 -43.60
N VAL A 32 -4.60 33.85 -43.44
CA VAL A 32 -3.71 34.23 -44.56
C VAL A 32 -3.38 33.09 -45.54
N LEU A 33 -3.55 31.83 -45.13
CA LEU A 33 -3.31 30.66 -45.98
C LEU A 33 -4.58 30.21 -46.72
N THR A 34 -5.76 30.74 -46.35
CA THR A 34 -7.06 30.34 -46.90
C THR A 34 -7.35 28.83 -46.79
N GLN A 35 -6.74 28.17 -45.81
CA GLN A 35 -6.84 26.73 -45.53
C GLN A 35 -7.16 26.52 -44.04
N PRO A 36 -7.84 25.43 -43.65
CA PRO A 36 -8.15 25.16 -42.24
C PRO A 36 -6.90 25.15 -41.36
N LEU A 37 -6.75 26.12 -40.46
CA LEU A 37 -5.54 26.33 -39.67
C LEU A 37 -5.81 26.13 -38.17
N VAL A 38 -4.96 25.34 -37.54
CA VAL A 38 -4.87 25.22 -36.08
C VAL A 38 -3.41 25.45 -35.62
N PRO A 39 -3.17 25.73 -34.33
CA PRO A 39 -1.82 25.79 -33.77
C PRO A 39 -1.14 24.43 -33.91
N TYR A 40 0.17 24.44 -34.15
CA TYR A 40 0.92 23.21 -34.36
C TYR A 40 0.92 22.30 -33.13
N ASP A 41 1.00 22.89 -31.93
CA ASP A 41 0.90 22.17 -30.65
C ASP A 41 -0.45 21.47 -30.44
N VAL A 42 -1.56 22.10 -30.82
CA VAL A 42 -2.91 21.49 -30.80
C VAL A 42 -2.99 20.31 -31.76
N HIS A 43 -2.45 20.47 -32.97
CA HIS A 43 -2.35 19.36 -33.93
C HIS A 43 -1.54 18.20 -33.35
N LEU A 44 -0.35 18.45 -32.80
CA LEU A 44 0.52 17.42 -32.23
C LEU A 44 -0.14 16.67 -31.07
N LEU A 45 -0.78 17.39 -30.14
CA LEU A 45 -1.46 16.78 -29.00
C LEU A 45 -2.65 15.92 -29.47
N THR A 46 -3.47 16.45 -30.38
CA THR A 46 -4.63 15.75 -30.94
C THR A 46 -4.19 14.48 -31.65
N LYS A 47 -3.16 14.58 -32.51
CA LYS A 47 -2.59 13.46 -33.26
C LYS A 47 -2.02 12.39 -32.33
N ALA A 48 -1.20 12.78 -31.35
CA ALA A 48 -0.61 11.86 -30.38
C ALA A 48 -1.69 11.11 -29.59
N TYR A 49 -2.69 11.84 -29.09
CA TYR A 49 -3.76 11.29 -28.28
C TYR A 49 -4.67 10.34 -29.07
N ILE A 50 -5.18 10.76 -30.23
CA ILE A 50 -6.09 9.95 -31.06
C ILE A 50 -5.36 8.70 -31.57
N ASN A 51 -4.13 8.84 -32.08
CA ASN A 51 -3.40 7.70 -32.61
C ASN A 51 -3.07 6.67 -31.52
N SER A 52 -2.65 7.13 -30.35
CA SER A 52 -2.35 6.21 -29.24
C SER A 52 -3.63 5.58 -28.68
N LYS A 53 -4.71 6.33 -28.50
CA LYS A 53 -5.98 5.83 -27.93
C LYS A 53 -6.65 4.78 -28.81
N TYR A 54 -6.63 5.00 -30.14
CA TYR A 54 -7.33 4.15 -31.11
C TYR A 54 -6.40 3.22 -31.90
N GLY A 55 -5.10 3.23 -31.62
CA GLY A 55 -4.12 2.35 -32.26
C GLY A 55 -3.87 2.68 -33.74
N PHE A 56 -3.98 3.95 -34.13
CA PHE A 56 -3.69 4.37 -35.50
C PHE A 56 -2.18 4.52 -35.74
N SER A 57 -1.76 4.16 -36.94
CA SER A 57 -0.43 4.38 -37.49
C SER A 57 -0.45 5.58 -38.44
N LEU A 58 0.71 6.03 -38.90
CA LEU A 58 0.80 7.09 -39.92
C LEU A 58 0.00 6.76 -41.20
N GLU A 59 -0.14 5.48 -41.55
CA GLU A 59 -0.89 5.04 -42.74
C GLU A 59 -2.39 4.92 -42.50
N THR A 60 -2.80 4.72 -41.24
CA THR A 60 -4.19 4.46 -40.84
C THR A 60 -4.84 5.63 -40.11
N GLU A 61 -4.17 6.77 -40.05
CA GLU A 61 -4.65 7.99 -39.39
C GLU A 61 -5.96 8.51 -40.01
N PRO A 62 -6.97 8.88 -39.19
CA PRO A 62 -8.23 9.44 -39.67
C PRO A 62 -8.03 10.67 -40.56
N ALA A 63 -8.92 10.87 -41.52
CA ALA A 63 -8.82 12.00 -42.47
C ALA A 63 -9.02 13.36 -41.76
N GLU A 64 -9.81 13.35 -40.70
CA GLU A 64 -10.16 14.49 -39.85
C GLU A 64 -8.95 14.96 -39.06
N VAL A 65 -8.14 14.03 -38.53
CA VAL A 65 -6.88 14.34 -37.84
C VAL A 65 -5.84 14.86 -38.83
N ARG A 66 -5.70 14.25 -40.01
CA ARG A 66 -4.81 14.73 -41.09
C ARG A 66 -5.18 16.13 -41.58
N ALA A 67 -6.45 16.51 -41.50
CA ALA A 67 -6.90 17.85 -41.90
C ALA A 67 -6.32 18.99 -41.03
N LEU A 68 -5.71 18.67 -39.87
CA LEU A 68 -5.04 19.62 -38.98
C LEU A 68 -3.60 19.95 -39.41
N GLU A 69 -3.04 19.25 -40.40
CA GLU A 69 -1.62 19.34 -40.79
C GLU A 69 -1.24 20.63 -41.54
N THR A 70 -2.17 21.55 -41.78
CA THR A 70 -1.92 22.80 -42.55
C THR A 70 -0.68 23.57 -42.06
N TYR A 71 -0.47 23.67 -40.75
CA TYR A 71 0.72 24.34 -40.21
C TYR A 71 2.01 23.55 -40.54
N GLN A 72 2.00 22.23 -40.34
CA GLN A 72 3.13 21.36 -40.68
C GLN A 72 3.46 21.45 -42.19
N ASN A 73 2.44 21.44 -43.03
CA ASN A 73 2.57 21.55 -44.48
C ASN A 73 3.17 22.89 -44.90
N LEU A 74 2.81 23.98 -44.22
CA LEU A 74 3.46 25.28 -44.43
C LEU A 74 4.95 25.19 -44.12
N ILE A 75 5.33 24.66 -42.96
CA ILE A 75 6.75 24.54 -42.56
C ILE A 75 7.52 23.68 -43.56
N ASN A 76 7.01 22.50 -43.92
CA ASN A 76 7.63 21.59 -44.87
C ASN A 76 7.77 22.19 -46.29
N SER A 77 7.03 23.25 -46.61
CA SER A 77 7.10 23.93 -47.91
C SER A 77 8.18 25.01 -47.98
N ILE A 78 8.80 25.37 -46.85
CA ILE A 78 9.83 26.43 -46.79
C ILE A 78 11.20 25.78 -47.09
N PRO A 79 11.93 26.23 -48.12
CA PRO A 79 13.26 25.71 -48.41
C PRO A 79 14.27 26.01 -47.29
N ASP A 80 15.13 25.05 -46.95
CA ASP A 80 16.16 25.17 -45.89
C ASP A 80 17.08 26.38 -46.08
N GLU A 81 17.35 26.78 -47.32
CA GLU A 81 18.15 27.96 -47.68
C GLU A 81 17.57 29.30 -47.20
N LYS A 82 16.30 29.33 -46.78
CA LYS A 82 15.67 30.50 -46.16
C LYS A 82 15.87 30.58 -44.65
N GLU A 83 16.48 29.57 -44.04
CA GLU A 83 16.72 29.53 -42.60
C GLU A 83 17.70 30.63 -42.20
N LYS A 84 17.30 31.44 -41.24
CA LYS A 84 18.10 32.55 -40.72
C LYS A 84 18.79 32.10 -39.45
N SER A 85 19.96 32.68 -39.19
CA SER A 85 20.66 32.49 -37.92
C SER A 85 20.88 33.83 -37.23
N VAL A 86 20.84 33.82 -35.91
CA VAL A 86 21.41 34.89 -35.06
C VAL A 86 22.47 34.26 -34.16
N SER A 87 23.66 34.85 -34.16
CA SER A 87 24.74 34.46 -33.24
C SER A 87 24.71 35.39 -32.03
N THR A 88 24.68 34.80 -30.83
CA THR A 88 24.75 35.57 -29.59
C THR A 88 26.20 35.87 -29.21
N GLU A 89 26.40 36.80 -28.28
CA GLU A 89 27.74 37.15 -27.75
C GLU A 89 28.47 35.94 -27.11
N PHE A 90 27.72 34.90 -26.74
CA PHE A 90 28.23 33.65 -26.17
C PHE A 90 28.54 32.57 -27.23
N GLY A 91 28.48 32.92 -28.52
CA GLY A 91 28.79 32.00 -29.63
C GLY A 91 27.71 30.96 -29.90
N VAL A 92 26.49 31.14 -29.36
CA VAL A 92 25.36 30.26 -29.65
C VAL A 92 24.69 30.71 -30.93
N GLU A 93 24.53 29.79 -31.89
CA GLU A 93 23.81 30.02 -33.14
C GLU A 93 22.36 29.57 -33.01
N PHE A 94 21.42 30.51 -33.05
CA PHE A 94 19.99 30.24 -33.02
C PHE A 94 19.40 30.35 -34.43
N LYS A 95 18.82 29.26 -34.92
CA LYS A 95 18.28 29.13 -36.28
C LYS A 95 16.75 29.21 -36.30
N TYR A 96 16.21 29.93 -37.26
CA TYR A 96 14.77 30.20 -37.36
C TYR A 96 14.29 30.62 -38.76
N PHE A 97 13.00 30.47 -39.01
CA PHE A 97 12.27 31.15 -40.09
C PHE A 97 11.47 32.31 -39.51
N ASP A 98 11.51 33.46 -40.17
CA ASP A 98 10.79 34.64 -39.70
C ASP A 98 9.33 34.68 -40.19
N SER A 99 8.59 35.69 -39.72
CA SER A 99 7.18 35.87 -40.10
C SER A 99 6.96 35.95 -41.63
N LYS A 100 7.91 36.50 -42.40
CA LYS A 100 7.77 36.62 -43.86
C LYS A 100 7.87 35.26 -44.53
N ASP A 101 8.81 34.43 -44.08
CA ASP A 101 8.98 33.06 -44.57
C ASP A 101 7.76 32.19 -44.24
N LEU A 102 7.13 32.45 -43.09
CA LEU A 102 5.86 31.85 -42.67
C LEU A 102 4.61 32.44 -43.35
N LYS A 103 4.75 33.31 -44.37
CA LYS A 103 3.62 34.02 -45.03
C LYS A 103 2.74 34.82 -44.05
N GLY A 104 3.30 35.25 -42.92
CA GLY A 104 2.61 35.91 -41.82
C GLY A 104 1.94 34.96 -40.82
N CYS A 105 1.97 33.64 -41.06
CA CYS A 105 1.34 32.62 -40.22
C CYS A 105 2.27 32.16 -39.08
N THR A 106 2.56 33.06 -38.14
CA THR A 106 3.39 32.75 -36.96
C THR A 106 2.66 31.87 -35.94
N PRO A 107 3.37 31.24 -34.98
CA PRO A 107 2.71 30.52 -33.88
C PRO A 107 1.68 31.38 -33.12
N GLU A 108 2.05 32.62 -32.79
CA GLU A 108 1.13 33.59 -32.17
C GLU A 108 -0.10 33.83 -33.04
N TYR A 109 0.10 34.05 -34.34
CA TYR A 109 -1.01 34.27 -35.27
C TYR A 109 -1.94 33.06 -35.34
N ALA A 110 -1.39 31.85 -35.39
CA ALA A 110 -2.17 30.62 -35.40
C ALA A 110 -3.01 30.47 -34.12
N LEU A 111 -2.45 30.77 -32.95
CA LEU A 111 -3.18 30.79 -31.68
C LEU A 111 -4.33 31.81 -31.68
N GLN A 112 -4.07 33.04 -32.13
CA GLN A 112 -5.12 34.07 -32.17
C GLN A 112 -6.26 33.70 -33.13
N LYS A 113 -5.92 33.10 -34.28
CA LYS A 113 -6.93 32.61 -35.24
C LYS A 113 -7.70 31.43 -34.71
N PHE A 114 -7.04 30.48 -34.05
CA PHE A 114 -7.67 29.37 -33.38
C PHE A 114 -8.73 29.83 -32.37
N LYS A 115 -8.36 30.73 -31.46
CA LYS A 115 -9.29 31.32 -30.49
C LYS A 115 -10.45 32.06 -31.17
N SER A 116 -10.16 32.81 -32.23
CA SER A 116 -11.20 33.51 -33.00
C SER A 116 -12.16 32.55 -33.71
N SER A 117 -11.68 31.43 -34.21
CA SER A 117 -12.49 30.39 -34.86
C SER A 117 -13.37 29.64 -33.88
N LEU A 118 -12.98 29.58 -32.60
CA LEU A 118 -13.75 29.00 -31.50
C LEU A 118 -14.68 29.99 -30.79
N ALA A 119 -14.79 31.24 -31.28
CA ALA A 119 -15.61 32.26 -30.65
C ALA A 119 -17.08 31.80 -30.51
N GLY A 120 -17.63 31.91 -29.28
CA GLY A 120 -18.95 31.40 -28.90
C GLY A 120 -18.99 29.93 -28.46
N HIS A 121 -17.88 29.20 -28.61
CA HIS A 121 -17.73 27.79 -28.25
C HIS A 121 -16.55 27.55 -27.28
N GLU A 122 -15.99 28.61 -26.70
CA GLU A 122 -14.78 28.55 -25.86
C GLU A 122 -14.95 27.63 -24.65
N HIS A 123 -16.17 27.58 -24.11
CA HIS A 123 -16.52 26.73 -22.97
C HIS A 123 -16.42 25.23 -23.27
N LEU A 124 -16.48 24.82 -24.54
CA LEU A 124 -16.35 23.42 -24.96
C LEU A 124 -14.88 22.97 -25.06
N PHE A 125 -13.95 23.91 -25.21
CA PHE A 125 -12.54 23.64 -25.50
C PHE A 125 -11.61 24.41 -24.55
N SER A 126 -12.08 24.64 -23.32
CA SER A 126 -11.42 25.53 -22.37
C SER A 126 -10.03 25.05 -21.97
N ASN A 127 -9.85 23.74 -21.80
CA ASN A 127 -8.57 23.13 -21.46
C ASN A 127 -7.65 23.11 -22.68
N LEU A 128 -8.19 22.82 -23.86
CA LEU A 128 -7.43 22.82 -25.11
C LEU A 128 -6.92 24.22 -25.49
N ILE A 129 -7.74 25.27 -25.31
CA ILE A 129 -7.33 26.68 -25.50
C ILE A 129 -6.21 27.03 -24.51
N LYS A 130 -6.40 26.67 -23.23
CA LYS A 130 -5.41 26.95 -22.18
C LYS A 130 -4.08 26.25 -22.45
N TYR A 131 -4.11 25.01 -22.93
CA TYR A 131 -2.90 24.29 -23.37
C TYR A 131 -2.17 25.07 -24.47
N ALA A 132 -2.89 25.50 -25.52
CA ALA A 132 -2.28 26.24 -26.62
C ALA A 132 -1.66 27.59 -26.16
N GLU A 133 -2.29 28.28 -25.22
CA GLU A 133 -1.76 29.50 -24.59
C GLU A 133 -0.46 29.23 -23.82
N GLN A 134 -0.45 28.20 -22.96
CA GLN A 134 0.71 27.81 -22.17
C GLN A 134 1.90 27.38 -23.05
N ILE A 135 1.64 26.69 -24.15
CA ILE A 135 2.69 26.29 -25.09
C ILE A 135 3.25 27.50 -25.83
N ASN A 136 2.43 28.50 -26.16
CA ASN A 136 2.91 29.75 -26.75
C ASN A 136 3.77 30.58 -25.76
N GLU A 137 3.43 30.60 -24.47
CA GLU A 137 4.31 31.16 -23.42
C GLU A 137 5.63 30.38 -23.34
N HIS A 138 5.56 29.05 -23.34
CA HIS A 138 6.72 28.17 -23.29
C HIS A 138 7.72 28.41 -24.45
N ARG A 139 7.25 28.78 -25.64
CA ARG A 139 8.13 29.13 -26.77
C ARG A 139 9.06 30.30 -26.43
N ASN A 140 8.59 31.27 -25.63
CA ASN A 140 9.45 32.37 -25.17
C ASN A 140 10.50 31.86 -24.18
N ASP A 141 10.11 31.03 -23.22
CA ASP A 141 11.04 30.48 -22.23
C ASP A 141 12.17 29.67 -22.88
N VAL A 142 11.80 28.81 -23.84
CA VAL A 142 12.77 27.99 -24.59
C VAL A 142 13.63 28.87 -25.47
N GLY A 143 13.04 29.81 -26.20
CA GLY A 143 13.79 30.75 -27.03
C GLY A 143 14.83 31.54 -26.23
N MET A 144 14.43 32.11 -25.09
CA MET A 144 15.33 32.82 -24.18
C MET A 144 16.44 31.92 -23.66
N THR A 145 16.13 30.66 -23.33
CA THR A 145 17.12 29.69 -22.85
C THR A 145 18.13 29.34 -23.96
N LEU A 146 17.64 29.08 -25.18
CA LEU A 146 18.46 28.74 -26.34
C LEU A 146 19.33 29.90 -26.80
N THR A 147 18.93 31.15 -26.56
CA THR A 147 19.75 32.33 -26.83
C THR A 147 20.60 32.77 -25.64
N ALA A 148 20.73 31.94 -24.59
CA ALA A 148 21.46 32.28 -23.37
C ALA A 148 21.02 33.63 -22.75
N TYR A 149 19.72 33.93 -22.85
CA TYR A 149 19.07 35.16 -22.39
C TYR A 149 19.59 36.44 -23.06
N ALA A 150 20.29 36.34 -24.20
CA ALA A 150 20.74 37.49 -24.97
C ALA A 150 19.55 38.26 -25.57
N ASP A 151 19.62 39.60 -25.59
CA ASP A 151 18.68 40.45 -26.30
C ASP A 151 18.93 40.35 -27.81
N THR A 152 18.21 39.43 -28.45
CA THR A 152 18.29 39.20 -29.90
C THR A 152 17.32 40.10 -30.68
N GLY A 153 16.45 40.85 -30.01
CA GLY A 153 15.31 41.53 -30.65
C GLY A 153 14.26 40.59 -31.26
N LEU A 154 14.41 39.27 -31.10
CA LEU A 154 13.47 38.28 -31.62
C LEU A 154 12.28 38.13 -30.69
N LYS A 155 11.08 38.03 -31.28
CA LYS A 155 9.88 37.57 -30.57
C LYS A 155 9.65 36.12 -30.94
N PHE A 156 9.92 35.20 -30.01
CA PHE A 156 9.93 33.76 -30.28
C PHE A 156 8.57 33.18 -30.68
N THR A 157 7.46 33.81 -30.28
CA THR A 157 6.11 33.44 -30.76
C THR A 157 5.81 33.94 -32.18
N ASN A 158 6.67 34.76 -32.77
CA ASN A 158 6.53 35.30 -34.13
C ASN A 158 7.46 34.65 -35.17
N LEU A 159 8.14 33.57 -34.80
CA LEU A 159 9.07 32.83 -35.66
C LEU A 159 8.84 31.33 -35.50
N TYR A 160 9.45 30.55 -36.39
CA TYR A 160 9.55 29.10 -36.25
C TYR A 160 11.01 28.73 -36.01
N SER A 161 11.28 27.82 -35.07
CA SER A 161 12.61 27.22 -34.88
C SER A 161 12.44 25.73 -34.62
N GLY A 162 13.17 24.89 -35.37
CA GLY A 162 13.09 23.43 -35.20
C GLY A 162 13.43 22.98 -33.77
N PHE A 163 14.36 23.67 -33.10
CA PHE A 163 14.71 23.37 -31.70
C PHE A 163 13.59 23.68 -30.73
N ILE A 164 12.89 24.81 -30.92
CA ILE A 164 11.73 25.16 -30.09
C ILE A 164 10.61 24.15 -30.33
N GLU A 165 10.32 23.81 -31.59
CA GLU A 165 9.21 22.92 -31.90
C GLU A 165 9.47 21.47 -31.49
N GLN A 166 10.74 21.03 -31.39
CA GLN A 166 11.05 19.72 -30.82
C GLN A 166 10.62 19.62 -29.34
N THR A 167 10.80 20.67 -28.54
CA THR A 167 10.34 20.64 -27.14
C THR A 167 8.82 20.63 -27.03
N VAL A 168 8.14 21.22 -28.01
CA VAL A 168 6.67 21.19 -28.14
C VAL A 168 6.18 19.77 -28.46
N VAL A 169 6.87 19.05 -29.35
CA VAL A 169 6.56 17.63 -29.65
C VAL A 169 6.66 16.78 -28.39
N ASP A 170 7.74 16.90 -27.64
CA ASP A 170 7.95 16.11 -26.41
C ASP A 170 6.85 16.39 -25.37
N LYS A 171 6.40 17.65 -25.27
CA LYS A 171 5.29 18.06 -24.39
C LYS A 171 3.96 17.46 -24.81
N ALA A 172 3.64 17.52 -26.09
CA ALA A 172 2.41 16.95 -26.62
C ALA A 172 2.34 15.44 -26.38
N LEU A 173 3.45 14.72 -26.61
CA LEU A 173 3.55 13.28 -26.34
C LEU A 173 3.39 12.96 -24.85
N SER A 174 4.11 13.68 -23.98
CA SER A 174 4.03 13.49 -22.52
C SER A 174 2.63 13.78 -21.98
N LEU A 175 1.97 14.85 -22.44
CA LEU A 175 0.62 15.18 -22.01
C LEU A 175 -0.41 14.18 -22.54
N SER A 176 -0.27 13.73 -23.80
CA SER A 176 -1.11 12.67 -24.36
C SER A 176 -1.10 11.41 -23.51
N LEU A 177 0.09 10.96 -23.07
CA LEU A 177 0.23 9.81 -22.18
C LEU A 177 -0.49 10.06 -20.84
N ALA A 178 -0.28 11.24 -20.24
CA ALA A 178 -0.90 11.60 -18.97
C ALA A 178 -2.45 11.67 -19.05
N ILE A 179 -3.02 12.11 -20.17
CA ILE A 179 -4.48 12.08 -20.40
C ILE A 179 -4.96 10.63 -20.44
N GLN A 180 -4.28 9.75 -21.17
CA GLN A 180 -4.67 8.34 -21.29
C GLN A 180 -4.58 7.61 -19.96
N GLU A 181 -3.52 7.82 -19.18
CA GLU A 181 -3.40 7.28 -17.82
C GLU A 181 -4.54 7.72 -16.90
N ASN A 182 -5.05 8.94 -17.09
CA ASN A 182 -6.18 9.49 -16.35
C ASN A 182 -7.52 8.88 -16.78
N GLU A 183 -7.68 8.58 -18.06
CA GLU A 183 -8.90 8.01 -18.67
C GLU A 183 -9.06 6.50 -18.50
N ILE A 184 -7.96 5.76 -18.28
CA ILE A 184 -8.03 4.33 -17.98
C ILE A 184 -9.01 4.19 -16.81
N PRO A 185 -10.13 3.44 -16.97
CA PRO A 185 -11.04 3.19 -15.88
C PRO A 185 -10.20 2.69 -14.73
N LYS A 186 -10.12 3.48 -13.65
CA LYS A 186 -9.46 3.00 -12.43
C LYS A 186 -10.14 1.66 -12.17
N MET A 187 -9.36 0.58 -12.15
CA MET A 187 -9.91 -0.73 -11.81
C MET A 187 -10.61 -0.52 -10.48
N LYS A 188 -11.94 -0.44 -10.51
CA LYS A 188 -12.69 -0.32 -9.29
C LYS A 188 -12.54 -1.69 -8.68
N GLN A 189 -11.75 -1.78 -7.63
CA GLN A 189 -12.02 -2.80 -6.64
C GLN A 189 -13.35 -2.40 -6.02
N GLU A 190 -14.45 -2.79 -6.68
CA GLU A 190 -15.80 -2.67 -6.16
C GLU A 190 -15.95 -3.65 -4.99
N HIS A 191 -15.33 -3.31 -3.86
CA HIS A 191 -15.96 -3.49 -2.57
C HIS A 191 -16.48 -2.12 -2.06
N SER A 192 -16.13 -1.00 -2.71
CA SER A 192 -16.50 0.37 -2.32
C SER A 192 -17.97 0.77 -2.56
N ASP A 193 -18.77 -0.03 -3.27
CA ASP A 193 -20.08 0.45 -3.77
C ASP A 193 -21.21 0.41 -2.76
N ILE A 194 -20.93 -0.08 -1.55
CA ILE A 194 -21.96 -0.18 -0.53
C ILE A 194 -21.98 1.14 0.25
N VAL A 195 -22.74 2.10 -0.29
CA VAL A 195 -23.22 3.27 0.45
C VAL A 195 -24.34 2.79 1.37
N PHE A 196 -24.14 2.89 2.69
CA PHE A 196 -25.16 2.54 3.68
C PHE A 196 -25.88 3.79 4.16
N GLU A 197 -27.19 3.84 3.97
CA GLU A 197 -28.03 4.84 4.62
C GLU A 197 -28.23 4.47 6.10
N PRO A 198 -28.18 5.42 7.06
CA PRO A 198 -28.40 5.16 8.48
C PRO A 198 -29.74 4.41 8.72
N GLY A 199 -29.67 3.13 9.08
CA GLY A 199 -30.84 2.27 9.35
C GLY A 199 -30.90 0.98 8.52
N GLU A 200 -30.06 0.82 7.50
CA GLU A 200 -30.07 -0.33 6.58
C GLU A 200 -29.17 -1.52 6.99
N TYR A 201 -28.97 -1.77 8.29
CA TYR A 201 -28.20 -2.94 8.74
C TYR A 201 -29.04 -3.90 9.59
N THR A 202 -29.00 -5.18 9.22
CA THR A 202 -29.49 -6.27 10.06
C THR A 202 -28.37 -6.75 10.98
N GLU A 203 -28.66 -6.87 12.28
CA GLU A 203 -27.66 -7.26 13.28
C GLU A 203 -27.37 -8.77 13.20
N GLY A 204 -26.16 -9.13 12.77
CA GLY A 204 -25.71 -10.53 12.77
C GLY A 204 -25.25 -10.98 14.14
N LYS A 205 -25.70 -12.16 14.60
CA LYS A 205 -25.14 -12.80 15.79
C LYS A 205 -23.85 -13.54 15.43
N TYR A 206 -22.74 -13.16 16.04
CA TYR A 206 -21.49 -13.91 15.98
C TYR A 206 -21.46 -15.02 17.02
N LYS A 207 -21.00 -16.23 16.64
CA LYS A 207 -20.71 -17.26 17.63
C LYS A 207 -19.37 -16.91 18.26
N LYS A 208 -19.40 -16.42 19.51
CA LYS A 208 -18.16 -16.20 20.26
C LYS A 208 -17.45 -17.53 20.43
N ASN A 209 -16.16 -17.56 20.07
CA ASN A 209 -15.29 -18.63 20.55
C ASN A 209 -15.11 -18.42 22.05
N ASP A 210 -15.54 -19.38 22.88
CA ASP A 210 -15.37 -19.29 24.33
C ASP A 210 -13.87 -19.28 24.67
N ILE A 211 -13.37 -18.11 25.08
CA ILE A 211 -12.02 -17.95 25.60
C ILE A 211 -12.12 -17.90 27.12
N HIS A 212 -11.35 -18.75 27.79
CA HIS A 212 -11.24 -18.65 29.24
C HIS A 212 -10.29 -17.51 29.61
N PHE A 213 -10.83 -16.49 30.28
CA PHE A 213 -10.10 -15.35 30.81
C PHE A 213 -10.05 -15.40 32.33
N THR A 214 -8.97 -14.86 32.91
CA THR A 214 -9.00 -14.34 34.28
C THR A 214 -9.51 -12.90 34.25
N GLY A 215 -10.07 -12.39 35.36
CA GLY A 215 -10.77 -11.09 35.39
C GLY A 215 -9.98 -9.91 34.78
N GLU A 216 -8.74 -9.68 35.21
CA GLU A 216 -7.91 -8.58 34.68
C GLU A 216 -7.55 -8.74 33.20
N THR A 217 -7.45 -9.98 32.70
CA THR A 217 -7.16 -10.23 31.29
C THR A 217 -8.36 -9.87 30.40
N GLU A 218 -9.60 -10.11 30.83
CA GLU A 218 -10.78 -9.70 30.07
C GLU A 218 -10.84 -8.17 29.88
N ASN A 219 -10.52 -7.41 30.92
CA ASN A 219 -10.48 -5.95 30.85
C ASN A 219 -9.41 -5.44 29.88
N LEU A 220 -8.23 -6.08 29.86
CA LEU A 220 -7.19 -5.73 28.89
C LEU A 220 -7.65 -5.98 27.45
N PHE A 221 -8.36 -7.08 27.19
CA PHE A 221 -8.94 -7.37 25.88
C PHE A 221 -9.94 -6.31 25.42
N LYS A 222 -10.85 -5.88 26.30
CA LYS A 222 -11.81 -4.80 25.98
C LYS A 222 -11.07 -3.51 25.65
N LYS A 223 -10.06 -3.14 26.44
CA LYS A 223 -9.21 -1.96 26.20
C LYS A 223 -8.48 -2.02 24.86
N ILE A 224 -7.92 -3.19 24.49
CA ILE A 224 -7.30 -3.41 23.17
C ILE A 224 -8.34 -3.12 22.07
N GLY A 225 -9.54 -3.71 22.19
CA GLY A 225 -10.59 -3.53 21.20
C GLY A 225 -11.03 -2.07 21.05
N GLU A 226 -11.26 -1.38 22.16
CA GLU A 226 -11.62 0.04 22.17
C GLU A 226 -10.55 0.92 21.51
N ARG A 227 -9.26 0.67 21.80
CA ARG A 227 -8.15 1.42 21.19
C ARG A 227 -7.99 1.14 19.70
N LEU A 228 -8.19 -0.11 19.27
CA LEU A 228 -8.19 -0.44 17.84
C LEU A 228 -9.31 0.30 17.12
N ILE A 229 -10.52 0.31 17.68
CA ILE A 229 -11.66 1.05 17.11
C ILE A 229 -11.34 2.55 17.01
N GLU A 230 -10.77 3.14 18.06
CA GLU A 230 -10.37 4.55 18.06
C GLU A 230 -9.34 4.88 16.97
N ARG A 231 -8.34 4.03 16.78
CA ARG A 231 -7.35 4.16 15.69
C ARG A 231 -8.02 4.09 14.31
N LEU A 232 -8.94 3.13 14.11
CA LEU A 232 -9.74 3.04 12.86
C LEU A 232 -10.48 4.36 12.57
N GLU A 233 -11.21 4.89 13.56
CA GLU A 233 -12.00 6.12 13.39
C GLU A 233 -11.13 7.37 13.17
N THR A 234 -9.95 7.41 13.76
CA THR A 234 -9.03 8.56 13.63
C THR A 234 -8.43 8.61 12.22
N ASN A 235 -8.03 7.46 11.68
CA ASN A 235 -7.46 7.36 10.34
C ASN A 235 -8.51 7.71 9.26
N ASP A 236 -9.74 7.18 9.41
CA ASP A 236 -10.88 7.50 8.55
C ASP A 236 -11.17 9.01 8.50
N ARG A 237 -11.22 9.68 9.66
CA ARG A 237 -11.43 11.14 9.72
C ARG A 237 -10.28 11.97 9.16
N SER A 238 -9.07 11.45 9.21
CA SER A 238 -7.85 12.18 8.83
C SER A 238 -7.45 11.93 7.38
N GLY A 239 -8.11 11.00 6.67
CA GLY A 239 -7.75 10.60 5.32
C GLY A 239 -6.38 9.92 5.24
N ILE A 240 -5.88 9.40 6.36
CA ILE A 240 -4.62 8.66 6.42
C ILE A 240 -4.97 7.20 6.13
N PRO A 241 -4.34 6.54 5.13
CA PRO A 241 -4.53 5.13 4.92
C PRO A 241 -4.19 4.37 6.20
N ILE A 242 -5.14 3.58 6.70
CA ILE A 242 -4.97 2.80 7.94
C ILE A 242 -3.67 1.98 7.97
N TRP A 243 -3.23 1.48 6.82
CA TRP A 243 -2.05 0.64 6.67
C TRP A 243 -0.75 1.39 6.97
N GLU A 244 -0.79 2.72 6.95
CA GLU A 244 0.32 3.58 7.36
C GLU A 244 0.36 3.81 8.88
N ASP A 245 -0.68 3.45 9.64
CA ASP A 245 -0.65 3.55 11.09
C ASP A 245 0.33 2.49 11.69
N PRO A 246 1.27 2.91 12.57
CA PRO A 246 2.26 2.02 13.18
C PRO A 246 1.70 0.74 13.83
N VAL A 247 0.45 0.78 14.31
CA VAL A 247 -0.23 -0.38 14.90
C VAL A 247 -0.37 -1.53 13.90
N PHE A 248 -0.61 -1.23 12.63
CA PHE A 248 -0.80 -2.24 11.58
C PHE A 248 0.50 -2.63 10.85
N GLN A 249 1.60 -1.93 11.13
CA GLN A 249 2.93 -2.21 10.54
C GLN A 249 3.73 -3.31 11.28
N GLN A 250 3.22 -3.85 12.39
CA GLN A 250 3.89 -4.86 13.21
C GLN A 250 5.32 -4.52 13.66
N LEU A 251 5.57 -3.25 14.00
CA LEU A 251 6.91 -2.77 14.38
C LEU A 251 7.38 -3.33 15.73
N GLY A 252 6.45 -3.68 16.62
CA GLY A 252 6.74 -4.18 17.94
C GLY A 252 7.40 -5.55 17.87
N MET A 253 8.59 -5.69 18.44
CA MET A 253 9.32 -6.97 18.44
C MET A 253 10.19 -7.18 19.68
N ASN A 254 10.52 -8.44 19.95
CA ASN A 254 11.57 -8.79 20.88
C ASN A 254 12.93 -8.75 20.14
N PRO A 255 13.84 -7.81 20.51
CA PRO A 255 15.08 -7.62 19.77
C PRO A 255 16.08 -8.78 19.94
N LYS A 256 15.89 -9.64 20.95
CA LYS A 256 16.75 -10.80 21.19
C LYS A 256 16.33 -12.01 20.34
N SER A 257 15.04 -12.34 20.35
CA SER A 257 14.52 -13.51 19.64
C SER A 257 14.09 -13.19 18.21
N GLY A 258 13.96 -11.92 17.85
CA GLY A 258 13.37 -11.47 16.59
C GLY A 258 11.86 -11.69 16.50
N TYR A 259 11.21 -12.12 17.59
CA TYR A 259 9.78 -12.38 17.61
C TYR A 259 9.00 -11.07 17.43
N LYS A 260 8.25 -10.96 16.32
CA LYS A 260 7.30 -9.86 16.08
C LYS A 260 5.99 -10.15 16.83
N TYR A 261 5.50 -9.18 17.59
CA TYR A 261 4.25 -9.35 18.32
C TYR A 261 3.05 -9.32 17.35
N GLY A 262 2.01 -10.12 17.62
CA GLY A 262 0.79 -10.08 16.81
C GLY A 262 -0.01 -8.79 17.03
N ASN A 263 -0.94 -8.50 16.11
CA ASN A 263 -1.74 -7.26 16.07
C ASN A 263 -2.38 -6.85 17.40
N GLU A 264 -2.90 -7.82 18.17
CA GLU A 264 -3.54 -7.56 19.47
C GLU A 264 -2.59 -6.86 20.45
N ASN A 265 -1.30 -7.22 20.40
CA ASN A 265 -0.29 -6.65 21.27
C ASN A 265 0.37 -5.41 20.65
N GLN A 266 0.36 -5.28 19.32
CA GLN A 266 0.95 -4.12 18.64
C GLN A 266 0.33 -2.81 19.12
N VAL A 267 -1.00 -2.72 19.23
CA VAL A 267 -1.66 -1.48 19.72
C VAL A 267 -1.17 -1.08 21.12
N LEU A 268 -0.98 -2.05 22.01
CA LEU A 268 -0.51 -1.79 23.38
C LEU A 268 0.95 -1.33 23.40
N LEU A 269 1.80 -1.95 22.58
CA LEU A 269 3.22 -1.63 22.53
C LEU A 269 3.47 -0.29 21.82
N MET A 270 2.71 0.03 20.79
CA MET A 270 2.80 1.32 20.09
C MET A 270 2.33 2.47 20.99
N ASP A 271 1.15 2.34 21.59
CA ASP A 271 0.63 3.36 22.52
C ASP A 271 1.60 3.59 23.69
N ASP A 272 2.21 2.52 24.20
CA ASP A 272 3.18 2.58 25.30
C ASP A 272 4.51 3.23 24.88
N THR A 273 5.00 2.92 23.67
CA THR A 273 6.22 3.53 23.09
C THR A 273 6.01 5.03 22.90
N GLU A 274 4.89 5.41 22.32
CA GLU A 274 4.52 6.80 22.04
C GLU A 274 4.33 7.59 23.34
N SER A 275 3.48 7.11 24.25
CA SER A 275 3.12 7.84 25.48
C SER A 275 4.28 8.00 26.46
N ARG A 276 5.27 7.10 26.43
CA ARG A 276 6.46 7.16 27.30
C ARG A 276 7.69 7.70 26.60
N GLY A 277 7.60 8.03 25.31
CA GLY A 277 8.71 8.61 24.54
C GLY A 277 9.89 7.65 24.35
N PHE A 278 9.64 6.35 24.22
CA PHE A 278 10.69 5.38 23.95
C PHE A 278 11.18 5.46 22.51
N LYS A 279 12.45 5.12 22.30
CA LYS A 279 13.14 5.26 21.00
C LYS A 279 12.63 4.30 19.94
N ALA A 280 12.22 3.11 20.34
CA ALA A 280 11.73 2.06 19.45
C ALA A 280 10.80 1.10 20.21
N PRO A 281 9.85 0.44 19.53
CA PRO A 281 8.95 -0.53 20.13
C PRO A 281 9.62 -1.90 20.34
N LEU A 282 10.77 -1.90 21.01
CA LEU A 282 11.56 -3.10 21.31
C LEU A 282 11.30 -3.55 22.74
N TYR A 283 10.58 -4.68 22.88
CA TYR A 283 10.09 -5.18 24.17
C TYR A 283 10.51 -6.62 24.43
N MET A 284 10.97 -6.89 25.65
CA MET A 284 11.36 -8.23 26.08
C MET A 284 10.77 -8.60 27.43
N SER A 285 10.70 -9.90 27.73
CA SER A 285 10.25 -10.37 29.04
C SER A 285 11.28 -10.05 30.13
N PHE A 286 10.87 -10.08 31.40
CA PHE A 286 11.81 -9.95 32.52
C PHE A 286 12.94 -10.99 32.44
N ASN A 287 12.59 -12.25 32.17
CA ASN A 287 13.57 -13.32 32.05
C ASN A 287 14.53 -13.09 30.88
N ASP A 288 14.05 -12.59 29.75
CA ASP A 288 14.92 -12.25 28.62
C ASP A 288 15.88 -11.13 28.96
N ALA A 289 15.43 -10.09 29.66
CA ALA A 289 16.28 -8.98 30.09
C ALA A 289 17.40 -9.47 31.02
N ILE A 290 17.04 -10.19 32.09
CA ILE A 290 18.03 -10.73 33.05
C ILE A 290 18.99 -11.71 32.38
N ASN A 291 18.48 -12.65 31.57
CA ASN A 291 19.31 -13.62 30.85
C ASN A 291 20.16 -12.98 29.74
N SER A 292 19.94 -11.71 29.42
CA SER A 292 20.78 -10.95 28.48
C SER A 292 21.81 -10.07 29.20
N GLY A 293 21.86 -10.08 30.53
CA GLY A 293 22.80 -9.27 31.32
C GLY A 293 22.29 -7.89 31.72
N PHE A 294 21.02 -7.57 31.44
CA PHE A 294 20.44 -6.32 31.92
C PHE A 294 20.06 -6.39 33.39
N ALA A 295 20.09 -5.22 34.02
CA ALA A 295 19.38 -4.98 35.25
C ALA A 295 18.08 -4.24 35.00
N MET A 296 17.13 -4.49 35.88
CA MET A 296 15.88 -3.76 35.95
C MET A 296 15.98 -2.77 37.13
N PRO A 297 15.87 -1.45 36.90
CA PRO A 297 15.79 -0.48 37.97
C PRO A 297 14.65 -0.80 38.95
N LYS A 298 14.84 -0.47 40.23
CA LYS A 298 13.80 -0.71 41.24
C LYS A 298 12.60 0.20 40.96
N GLY A 299 11.41 -0.39 40.87
CA GLY A 299 10.16 0.33 40.61
C GLY A 299 9.79 0.46 39.14
N THR A 300 10.58 -0.10 38.22
CA THR A 300 10.24 -0.14 36.79
C THR A 300 8.90 -0.84 36.56
N LYS A 301 7.97 -0.14 35.90
CA LYS A 301 6.67 -0.68 35.49
C LYS A 301 6.72 -1.12 34.03
N GLY A 302 6.50 -2.41 33.80
CA GLY A 302 6.40 -2.97 32.46
C GLY A 302 5.01 -2.78 31.85
N THR A 303 4.91 -3.11 30.57
CA THR A 303 3.68 -3.05 29.77
C THR A 303 3.04 -4.42 29.77
N GLN A 304 1.73 -4.47 30.04
CA GLN A 304 0.96 -5.70 29.97
C GLN A 304 0.61 -6.02 28.52
N ILE A 305 0.79 -7.28 28.14
CA ILE A 305 0.41 -7.83 26.84
C ILE A 305 -0.40 -9.12 27.03
N VAL A 306 -1.08 -9.54 25.98
CA VAL A 306 -1.84 -10.79 25.94
C VAL A 306 -0.95 -11.92 25.44
N GLN A 307 -0.92 -13.03 26.19
CA GLN A 307 -0.35 -14.30 25.74
C GLN A 307 -1.47 -15.35 25.65
N ARG A 308 -1.72 -15.83 24.43
CA ARG A 308 -2.65 -16.94 24.16
C ARG A 308 -1.94 -18.28 24.31
N PHE A 309 -2.63 -19.28 24.85
CA PHE A 309 -2.12 -20.64 25.02
C PHE A 309 -3.24 -21.68 25.03
N GLY A 310 -2.90 -22.94 24.77
CA GLY A 310 -3.82 -24.06 24.92
C GLY A 310 -3.83 -24.58 26.36
N MET A 311 -5.01 -24.70 26.96
CA MET A 311 -5.18 -25.37 28.24
C MET A 311 -5.66 -26.80 28.01
N LYS A 312 -4.90 -27.77 28.52
CA LYS A 312 -5.22 -29.20 28.42
C LYS A 312 -6.53 -29.48 29.17
N GLY A 313 -7.55 -29.92 28.45
CA GLY A 313 -8.86 -30.31 28.96
C GLY A 313 -8.93 -31.80 29.28
N LYS A 314 -10.14 -32.38 29.23
CA LYS A 314 -10.34 -33.82 29.46
C LYS A 314 -9.76 -34.65 28.31
N ALA A 315 -9.36 -35.89 28.60
CA ALA A 315 -8.99 -36.86 27.59
C ALA A 315 -10.16 -37.14 26.64
N ILE A 316 -9.88 -37.37 25.37
CA ILE A 316 -10.86 -37.80 24.38
C ILE A 316 -11.10 -39.28 24.60
N GLU A 317 -12.35 -39.64 24.87
CA GLU A 317 -12.76 -41.03 25.06
C GLU A 317 -13.52 -41.52 23.83
N THR A 318 -13.31 -42.77 23.46
CA THR A 318 -14.10 -43.50 22.46
C THR A 318 -14.66 -44.76 23.11
N THR A 319 -15.85 -45.19 22.70
CA THR A 319 -16.47 -46.40 23.22
C THR A 319 -16.06 -47.57 22.33
N ASN A 320 -15.48 -48.61 22.92
CA ASN A 320 -15.14 -49.83 22.19
C ASN A 320 -16.40 -50.65 21.87
N GLU A 321 -16.27 -51.68 21.02
CA GLU A 321 -17.38 -52.57 20.64
C GLU A 321 -18.03 -53.31 21.83
N SER A 322 -17.37 -53.33 23.00
CA SER A 322 -17.86 -53.92 24.25
C SER A 322 -18.59 -52.92 25.16
N GLY A 323 -18.71 -51.65 24.74
CA GLY A 323 -19.41 -50.60 25.49
C GLY A 323 -18.56 -49.88 26.55
N GLU A 324 -17.26 -50.17 26.64
CA GLU A 324 -16.35 -49.53 27.60
C GLU A 324 -15.68 -48.29 26.98
N SER A 325 -15.63 -47.20 27.76
CA SER A 325 -14.89 -45.98 27.38
C SER A 325 -13.38 -46.20 27.49
N GLN A 326 -12.66 -46.01 26.39
CA GLN A 326 -11.21 -46.04 26.34
C GLN A 326 -10.66 -44.71 25.78
N PRO A 327 -9.49 -44.23 26.27
CA PRO A 327 -8.89 -43.02 25.74
C PRO A 327 -8.42 -43.21 24.30
N VAL A 328 -8.72 -42.24 23.43
CA VAL A 328 -8.14 -42.16 22.09
C VAL A 328 -6.67 -41.78 22.24
N LEU A 329 -5.76 -42.59 21.71
CA LEU A 329 -4.32 -42.34 21.81
C LEU A 329 -3.81 -41.54 20.60
N ASP A 330 -2.77 -40.74 20.80
CA ASP A 330 -2.04 -40.04 19.73
C ASP A 330 -0.99 -40.96 19.08
N THR A 331 -0.23 -40.42 18.12
CA THR A 331 0.82 -41.15 17.39
C THR A 331 1.97 -41.64 18.29
N ASN A 332 2.06 -41.14 19.53
CA ASN A 332 3.07 -41.53 20.51
C ASN A 332 2.51 -42.47 21.59
N GLY A 333 1.24 -42.88 21.49
CA GLY A 333 0.58 -43.75 22.47
C GLY A 333 0.07 -43.03 23.72
N GLU A 334 0.07 -41.69 23.73
CA GLU A 334 -0.44 -40.89 24.85
C GLU A 334 -1.93 -40.54 24.64
N PRO A 335 -2.76 -40.43 25.69
CA PRO A 335 -4.14 -40.01 25.52
C PRO A 335 -4.26 -38.63 24.85
N GLN A 336 -5.06 -38.54 23.80
CA GLN A 336 -5.46 -37.28 23.19
C GLN A 336 -6.35 -36.51 24.16
N HIS A 337 -6.23 -35.19 24.18
CA HIS A 337 -7.01 -34.32 25.06
C HIS A 337 -7.72 -33.23 24.26
N PHE A 338 -8.90 -32.82 24.72
CA PHE A 338 -9.53 -31.59 24.25
C PHE A 338 -8.70 -30.40 24.71
N TRP A 339 -8.28 -29.53 23.78
CA TRP A 339 -7.60 -28.29 24.13
C TRP A 339 -8.59 -27.13 24.18
N ARG A 340 -8.59 -26.40 25.30
CA ARG A 340 -9.37 -25.17 25.46
C ARG A 340 -8.50 -23.96 25.14
N ARG A 341 -9.06 -22.97 24.45
CA ARG A 341 -8.40 -21.69 24.20
C ARG A 341 -8.35 -20.89 25.50
N ALA A 342 -7.16 -20.48 25.91
CA ALA A 342 -6.94 -19.66 27.09
C ALA A 342 -6.05 -18.45 26.74
N ALA A 343 -6.19 -17.39 27.51
CA ALA A 343 -5.33 -16.23 27.43
C ALA A 343 -4.95 -15.77 28.85
N LYS A 344 -3.73 -15.25 28.99
CA LYS A 344 -3.28 -14.61 30.23
C LYS A 344 -2.55 -13.31 29.92
N THR A 345 -2.54 -12.42 30.89
CA THR A 345 -1.71 -11.23 30.85
C THR A 345 -0.26 -11.58 31.21
N VAL A 346 0.69 -11.09 30.43
CA VAL A 346 2.12 -11.14 30.76
C VAL A 346 2.72 -9.75 30.66
N THR A 347 3.80 -9.50 31.39
CA THR A 347 4.46 -8.19 31.43
C THR A 347 5.76 -8.24 30.63
N VAL A 348 5.91 -7.27 29.73
CA VAL A 348 7.14 -7.01 28.96
C VAL A 348 7.68 -5.63 29.26
N PHE A 349 8.95 -5.40 28.95
CA PHE A 349 9.66 -4.17 29.27
C PHE A 349 10.35 -3.64 28.02
N ASN A 350 10.24 -2.34 27.77
CA ASN A 350 10.97 -1.70 26.69
C ASN A 350 12.46 -1.65 27.03
N ILE A 351 13.33 -1.78 26.03
CA ILE A 351 14.79 -1.73 26.23
C ILE A 351 15.29 -0.43 26.87
N ASP A 352 14.57 0.69 26.68
CA ASP A 352 14.91 1.98 27.27
C ASP A 352 14.70 2.00 28.80
N GLN A 353 13.93 1.04 29.32
CA GLN A 353 13.69 0.88 30.75
C GLN A 353 14.77 0.04 31.46
N LEU A 354 15.68 -0.57 30.70
CA LEU A 354 16.69 -1.50 31.21
C LEU A 354 18.01 -0.77 31.46
N GLU A 355 18.82 -1.29 32.39
CA GLU A 355 20.18 -0.80 32.67
C GLU A 355 21.21 -1.84 32.26
N TRP A 356 22.22 -1.41 31.50
CA TRP A 356 23.37 -2.24 31.17
C TRP A 356 24.44 -2.12 32.26
N LYS A 357 24.78 -3.24 32.91
CA LYS A 357 25.71 -3.27 34.07
C LYS A 357 27.14 -3.70 33.73
N HIS A 358 27.39 -4.09 32.49
CA HIS A 358 28.70 -4.60 32.08
C HIS A 358 29.51 -3.49 31.42
N GLU A 359 30.38 -2.83 32.19
CA GLU A 359 31.29 -1.81 31.66
C GLU A 359 32.30 -2.39 30.65
N ASP A 360 32.60 -3.69 30.76
CA ASP A 360 33.55 -4.42 29.93
C ASP A 360 32.96 -4.89 28.58
N LYS A 361 31.64 -4.75 28.38
CA LYS A 361 30.93 -5.29 27.21
C LYS A 361 30.12 -4.21 26.51
N PRO A 362 29.98 -4.27 25.17
CA PRO A 362 29.14 -3.34 24.44
C PRO A 362 27.67 -3.51 24.87
N ASP A 363 26.99 -2.39 25.07
CA ASP A 363 25.55 -2.37 25.36
C ASP A 363 24.77 -2.86 24.13
N PRO A 364 24.07 -4.01 24.20
CA PRO A 364 23.40 -4.57 23.04
C PRO A 364 22.25 -3.69 22.53
N ARG A 365 21.73 -2.76 23.35
CA ARG A 365 20.67 -1.82 22.92
C ARG A 365 21.11 -0.92 21.77
N ILE A 366 22.38 -0.53 21.73
CA ILE A 366 22.93 0.31 20.67
C ILE A 366 22.77 -0.42 19.33
N LYS A 367 23.26 -1.65 19.26
CA LYS A 367 23.14 -2.51 18.07
C LYS A 367 21.67 -2.76 17.70
N TRP A 368 20.80 -3.04 18.66
CA TRP A 368 19.38 -3.28 18.39
C TRP A 368 18.67 -2.06 17.82
N LEU A 369 18.98 -0.85 18.31
CA LEU A 369 18.42 0.40 17.79
C LEU A 369 18.93 0.68 16.37
N GLU A 370 20.23 0.48 16.13
CA GLU A 370 20.80 0.60 14.78
C GLU A 370 20.16 -0.41 13.82
N GLU A 371 20.00 -1.67 14.22
CA GLU A 371 19.37 -2.72 13.41
C GLU A 371 17.87 -2.46 13.17
N PHE A 372 17.19 -1.82 14.10
CA PHE A 372 15.79 -1.42 13.94
C PHE A 372 15.63 -0.30 12.92
N GLN A 373 16.58 0.64 12.86
CA GLN A 373 16.58 1.75 11.90
C GLN A 373 16.99 1.33 10.48
N LYS A 374 17.74 0.23 10.33
CA LYS A 374 18.14 -0.28 9.02
C LYS A 374 16.93 -0.79 8.22
N PRO A 375 16.85 -0.50 6.90
CA PRO A 375 15.86 -1.10 6.02
C PRO A 375 15.89 -2.62 6.11
N GLN A 376 14.74 -3.24 6.39
CA GLN A 376 14.64 -4.70 6.50
C GLN A 376 14.68 -5.39 5.14
N PHE A 377 14.22 -4.69 4.10
CA PHE A 377 14.04 -5.23 2.76
C PHE A 377 14.90 -4.48 1.75
N LYS A 378 15.27 -5.20 0.68
CA LYS A 378 15.88 -4.58 -0.49
C LYS A 378 14.78 -3.88 -1.28
N ALA A 379 15.06 -2.67 -1.77
CA ALA A 379 14.15 -2.03 -2.71
C ALA A 379 14.00 -2.90 -3.97
N MET A 380 12.77 -3.23 -4.34
CA MET A 380 12.48 -4.08 -5.49
C MET A 380 12.17 -3.24 -6.73
N ASN A 381 12.66 -3.70 -7.87
CA ASN A 381 12.23 -3.18 -9.16
C ASN A 381 11.01 -3.99 -9.68
N ASN A 382 10.44 -3.55 -10.80
CA ASN A 382 9.28 -4.22 -11.38
C ASN A 382 9.57 -5.68 -11.81
N GLU A 383 10.79 -6.01 -12.24
CA GLU A 383 11.18 -7.38 -12.60
C GLU A 383 11.20 -8.33 -11.39
N ASP A 384 11.70 -7.86 -10.26
CA ASP A 384 11.73 -8.63 -9.01
C ASP A 384 10.31 -8.85 -8.47
N LEU A 385 9.42 -7.85 -8.60
CA LEU A 385 7.99 -8.02 -8.29
C LEU A 385 7.32 -9.07 -9.20
N ILE A 386 7.65 -9.11 -10.50
CA ILE A 386 7.13 -10.11 -11.43
C ILE A 386 7.59 -11.52 -11.01
N LYS A 387 8.87 -11.68 -10.67
CA LYS A 387 9.40 -12.98 -10.19
C LYS A 387 8.72 -13.41 -8.90
N PHE A 388 8.55 -12.49 -7.95
CA PHE A 388 7.82 -12.76 -6.72
C PHE A 388 6.38 -13.20 -7.01
N ARG A 389 5.66 -12.46 -7.87
CA ARG A 389 4.28 -12.77 -8.26
C ARG A 389 4.17 -14.15 -8.89
N ASP A 390 5.00 -14.46 -9.87
CA ASP A 390 4.92 -15.74 -10.60
C ASP A 390 5.23 -16.92 -9.67
N CYS A 391 6.14 -16.73 -8.71
CA CYS A 391 6.41 -17.70 -7.66
C CYS A 391 5.22 -17.83 -6.67
N TYR A 392 4.68 -16.70 -6.20
CA TYR A 392 3.55 -16.66 -5.28
C TYR A 392 2.31 -17.34 -5.87
N LEU A 393 1.97 -17.08 -7.13
CA LEU A 393 0.82 -17.68 -7.79
C LEU A 393 0.89 -19.22 -7.80
N LYS A 394 2.08 -19.81 -7.92
CA LYS A 394 2.28 -21.27 -7.82
C LYS A 394 2.03 -21.81 -6.42
N SER A 395 2.21 -20.97 -5.40
CA SER A 395 1.96 -21.37 -4.01
C SER A 395 0.46 -21.54 -3.73
N ILE A 396 -0.43 -20.92 -4.52
CA ILE A 396 -1.88 -20.96 -4.31
C ILE A 396 -2.40 -22.36 -4.64
N ASP A 397 -3.02 -22.98 -3.65
CA ASP A 397 -3.45 -24.39 -3.64
C ASP A 397 -4.87 -24.60 -4.18
N ILE A 398 -5.47 -23.57 -4.76
CA ILE A 398 -6.81 -23.58 -5.34
C ILE A 398 -6.80 -23.03 -6.77
N PRO A 399 -7.79 -23.37 -7.60
CA PRO A 399 -7.84 -22.87 -8.97
C PRO A 399 -7.91 -21.34 -9.05
N ILE A 400 -7.11 -20.76 -9.93
CA ILE A 400 -7.17 -19.35 -10.31
C ILE A 400 -7.65 -19.28 -11.76
N THR A 401 -8.76 -18.58 -12.00
CA THR A 401 -9.22 -18.22 -13.34
C THR A 401 -8.83 -16.78 -13.64
N ARG A 402 -8.46 -16.51 -14.90
CA ARG A 402 -8.19 -15.14 -15.37
C ARG A 402 -9.19 -14.73 -16.44
N GLY A 403 -9.79 -13.56 -16.27
CA GLY A 403 -10.71 -12.97 -17.22
C GLY A 403 -11.66 -11.96 -16.60
N GLY A 404 -12.26 -11.12 -17.46
CA GLY A 404 -13.16 -10.04 -17.04
C GLY A 404 -12.43 -8.86 -16.38
N THR A 405 -13.22 -8.01 -15.71
CA THR A 405 -12.76 -6.76 -15.07
C THR A 405 -12.86 -6.78 -13.55
N THR A 406 -13.26 -7.90 -12.94
CA THR A 406 -13.49 -8.02 -11.50
C THR A 406 -12.65 -9.13 -10.88
N ASN A 407 -12.18 -8.88 -9.66
CA ASN A 407 -11.41 -9.82 -8.85
C ASN A 407 -12.29 -10.27 -7.67
N TYR A 408 -12.34 -11.57 -7.39
CA TYR A 408 -13.11 -12.11 -6.27
C TYR A 408 -12.78 -13.58 -6.00
N TYR A 409 -12.83 -13.97 -4.74
CA TYR A 409 -12.90 -15.35 -4.31
C TYR A 409 -14.34 -15.89 -4.42
N MET A 410 -14.48 -17.14 -4.88
CA MET A 410 -15.76 -17.85 -5.02
C MET A 410 -15.90 -18.96 -3.97
N PRO A 411 -16.54 -18.74 -2.81
CA PRO A 411 -16.63 -19.73 -1.74
C PRO A 411 -17.20 -21.09 -2.17
N LYS A 412 -18.24 -21.08 -3.02
CA LYS A 412 -18.90 -22.32 -3.47
C LYS A 412 -18.01 -23.21 -4.35
N LYS A 413 -17.10 -22.60 -5.11
CA LYS A 413 -16.19 -23.31 -6.02
C LYS A 413 -14.79 -23.50 -5.42
N ASN A 414 -14.51 -22.84 -4.30
CA ASN A 414 -13.19 -22.73 -3.70
C ASN A 414 -12.14 -22.36 -4.78
N ALA A 415 -12.38 -21.25 -5.48
CA ALA A 415 -11.56 -20.78 -6.60
C ALA A 415 -11.50 -19.25 -6.58
N ILE A 416 -10.41 -18.68 -7.12
CA ILE A 416 -10.23 -17.22 -7.26
C ILE A 416 -10.42 -16.84 -8.72
N ASN A 417 -11.16 -15.76 -8.97
CA ASN A 417 -11.16 -15.08 -10.26
C ASN A 417 -10.29 -13.82 -10.16
N LEU A 418 -9.36 -13.66 -11.09
CA LEU A 418 -8.58 -12.44 -11.28
C LEU A 418 -8.83 -11.85 -12.67
N ALA A 419 -8.70 -10.54 -12.80
CA ALA A 419 -8.58 -9.89 -14.10
C ALA A 419 -7.28 -10.33 -14.82
N HIS A 420 -7.18 -9.98 -16.11
CA HIS A 420 -5.91 -10.12 -16.84
C HIS A 420 -4.83 -9.25 -16.19
N SER A 421 -3.59 -9.74 -16.14
CA SER A 421 -2.48 -9.01 -15.50
C SER A 421 -2.28 -7.61 -16.11
N GLU A 422 -2.50 -7.47 -17.42
CA GLU A 422 -2.45 -6.19 -18.15
C GLU A 422 -3.50 -5.16 -17.72
N ASN A 423 -4.56 -5.58 -17.01
CA ASN A 423 -5.58 -4.66 -16.51
C ASN A 423 -5.18 -4.00 -15.19
N PHE A 424 -4.18 -4.54 -14.48
CA PHE A 424 -3.67 -3.94 -13.24
C PHE A 424 -2.76 -2.76 -13.56
N LYS A 425 -2.91 -1.67 -12.79
CA LYS A 425 -2.05 -0.48 -12.91
C LYS A 425 -0.60 -0.81 -12.63
N SER A 426 -0.37 -1.83 -11.79
CA SER A 426 0.97 -2.31 -11.50
C SER A 426 0.99 -3.74 -10.97
N VAL A 427 2.18 -4.35 -10.97
CA VAL A 427 2.40 -5.68 -10.41
C VAL A 427 2.14 -5.70 -8.90
N LEU A 428 2.47 -4.62 -8.20
CA LEU A 428 2.16 -4.50 -6.77
C LEU A 428 0.65 -4.48 -6.52
N GLN A 429 -0.14 -3.80 -7.37
CA GLN A 429 -1.59 -3.81 -7.26
C GLN A 429 -2.17 -5.22 -7.50
N GLU A 430 -1.65 -5.93 -8.50
CA GLU A 430 -2.01 -7.34 -8.76
C GLU A 430 -1.70 -8.24 -7.57
N LEU A 431 -0.53 -8.09 -6.96
CA LEU A 431 -0.11 -8.81 -5.77
C LEU A 431 -1.02 -8.55 -4.57
N SER A 432 -1.27 -7.28 -4.24
CA SER A 432 -2.17 -6.87 -3.14
C SER A 432 -3.56 -7.46 -3.33
N THR A 433 -4.14 -7.31 -4.53
CA THR A 433 -5.44 -7.89 -4.89
C THR A 433 -5.44 -9.41 -4.72
N THR A 434 -4.41 -10.08 -5.22
CA THR A 434 -4.34 -11.54 -5.15
C THR A 434 -4.16 -12.03 -3.71
N PHE A 435 -3.44 -11.30 -2.85
CA PHE A 435 -3.38 -11.61 -1.42
C PHE A 435 -4.73 -11.47 -0.74
N HIS A 436 -5.51 -10.44 -1.08
CA HIS A 436 -6.86 -10.26 -0.56
C HIS A 436 -7.74 -11.48 -0.90
N GLU A 437 -7.79 -11.88 -2.17
CA GLU A 437 -8.63 -13.02 -2.57
C GLU A 437 -8.13 -14.37 -2.02
N ASP A 438 -6.83 -14.60 -1.94
CA ASP A 438 -6.28 -15.81 -1.28
C ASP A 438 -6.55 -15.78 0.23
N ALA A 439 -6.48 -14.61 0.88
CA ALA A 439 -6.85 -14.48 2.28
C ALA A 439 -8.32 -14.85 2.50
N HIS A 440 -9.26 -14.44 1.63
CA HIS A 440 -10.63 -14.97 1.64
C HIS A 440 -10.66 -16.49 1.47
N ALA A 441 -9.90 -17.04 0.51
CA ALA A 441 -9.83 -18.48 0.28
C ALA A 441 -9.38 -19.25 1.52
N GLN A 442 -8.45 -18.72 2.33
CA GLN A 442 -8.04 -19.35 3.59
C GLN A 442 -9.19 -19.51 4.59
N GLY A 443 -10.27 -18.74 4.46
CA GLY A 443 -11.45 -18.86 5.31
C GLY A 443 -12.36 -20.04 4.98
N HIS A 444 -12.12 -20.72 3.85
CA HIS A 444 -12.95 -21.85 3.40
C HIS A 444 -13.07 -22.95 4.47
N SER A 445 -14.19 -23.69 4.43
CA SER A 445 -14.54 -24.75 5.39
C SER A 445 -13.48 -25.85 5.52
N SER A 446 -12.69 -26.10 4.48
CA SER A 446 -11.59 -27.07 4.46
C SER A 446 -10.24 -26.51 4.97
N LYS A 447 -10.17 -25.22 5.30
CA LYS A 447 -8.97 -24.51 5.74
C LYS A 447 -9.17 -23.97 7.16
N LEU A 448 -9.21 -22.64 7.35
CA LEU A 448 -9.42 -22.03 8.67
C LEU A 448 -10.89 -22.04 9.10
N ASN A 449 -11.81 -22.37 8.20
CA ASN A 449 -13.25 -22.47 8.44
C ASN A 449 -13.80 -21.26 9.22
N ARG A 450 -13.54 -20.06 8.67
CA ARG A 450 -13.95 -18.81 9.31
C ARG A 450 -15.46 -18.64 9.20
N GLN A 451 -16.10 -18.44 10.34
CA GLN A 451 -17.55 -18.21 10.38
C GLN A 451 -17.94 -16.96 9.60
N SER A 452 -17.13 -15.88 9.69
CA SER A 452 -17.38 -14.61 8.98
C SER A 452 -17.48 -14.79 7.46
N LEU A 453 -16.72 -15.71 6.87
CA LEU A 453 -16.83 -16.08 5.45
C LEU A 453 -18.07 -16.94 5.17
N ASN A 454 -18.34 -17.95 6.01
CA ASN A 454 -19.50 -18.83 5.83
C ASN A 454 -20.83 -18.05 5.95
N ASP A 455 -20.87 -17.08 6.87
CA ASP A 455 -22.01 -16.24 7.18
C ASP A 455 -21.92 -14.85 6.49
N TYR A 456 -21.02 -14.69 5.52
CA TYR A 456 -20.71 -13.41 4.86
C TYR A 456 -21.96 -12.71 4.30
N HIS A 457 -22.91 -13.49 3.79
CA HIS A 457 -24.16 -13.03 3.18
C HIS A 457 -25.27 -12.69 4.20
N ILE A 458 -25.08 -13.01 5.48
CA ILE A 458 -26.12 -12.90 6.52
C ILE A 458 -26.27 -11.45 7.01
N SER A 459 -25.16 -10.73 7.18
CA SER A 459 -25.20 -9.35 7.67
C SER A 459 -23.99 -8.53 7.25
N ASN A 460 -24.15 -7.21 7.28
CA ASN A 460 -23.05 -6.27 7.08
C ASN A 460 -21.94 -6.44 8.11
N ALA A 461 -22.31 -6.85 9.33
CA ALA A 461 -21.33 -7.11 10.37
C ALA A 461 -20.43 -8.29 9.98
N HIS A 462 -20.99 -9.42 9.52
CA HIS A 462 -20.24 -10.61 9.04
C HIS A 462 -19.29 -10.29 7.92
N ARG A 463 -19.79 -9.57 6.91
CA ARG A 463 -18.99 -9.05 5.81
C ARG A 463 -17.87 -8.14 6.29
N GLY A 464 -18.16 -7.07 7.04
CA GLY A 464 -17.14 -6.12 7.48
C GLY A 464 -16.05 -6.74 8.37
N PHE A 465 -16.37 -7.78 9.16
CA PHE A 465 -15.36 -8.52 9.93
C PHE A 465 -14.44 -9.32 9.02
N GLU A 466 -15.00 -10.03 8.04
CA GLU A 466 -14.23 -10.80 7.06
C GLU A 466 -13.32 -9.86 6.24
N GLU A 467 -13.85 -8.74 5.78
CA GLU A 467 -13.09 -7.76 5.00
C GLU A 467 -11.96 -7.15 5.84
N LEU A 468 -12.23 -6.73 7.08
CA LEU A 468 -11.20 -6.22 7.99
C LEU A 468 -10.06 -7.24 8.16
N LEU A 469 -10.40 -8.50 8.49
CA LEU A 469 -9.36 -9.49 8.79
C LEU A 469 -8.54 -9.84 7.54
N VAL A 470 -9.18 -9.93 6.38
CA VAL A 470 -8.59 -10.27 5.08
C VAL A 470 -7.66 -9.15 4.64
N ASN A 471 -8.10 -7.90 4.72
CA ASN A 471 -7.28 -6.75 4.37
C ASN A 471 -6.07 -6.61 5.28
N VAL A 472 -6.23 -6.78 6.59
CA VAL A 472 -5.09 -6.78 7.53
C VAL A 472 -4.10 -7.90 7.19
N ALA A 473 -4.57 -9.09 6.81
CA ALA A 473 -3.69 -10.19 6.47
C ALA A 473 -2.95 -9.95 5.14
N ALA A 474 -3.64 -9.42 4.13
CA ALA A 474 -3.06 -9.09 2.83
C ALA A 474 -1.99 -8.01 2.95
N GLN A 475 -2.26 -6.93 3.70
CA GLN A 475 -1.31 -5.86 3.91
C GLN A 475 -0.12 -6.29 4.77
N GLN A 476 -0.34 -7.20 5.72
CA GLN A 476 0.77 -7.83 6.42
C GLN A 476 1.69 -8.60 5.47
N LEU A 477 1.17 -9.29 4.45
CA LEU A 477 2.02 -9.98 3.47
C LEU A 477 2.82 -8.97 2.63
N VAL A 478 2.18 -7.90 2.16
CA VAL A 478 2.87 -6.81 1.44
C VAL A 478 4.04 -6.27 2.26
N ARG A 479 3.81 -5.93 3.52
CA ARG A 479 4.84 -5.38 4.43
C ARG A 479 5.87 -6.43 4.84
N HIS A 480 5.44 -7.67 5.07
CA HIS A 480 6.31 -8.77 5.49
C HIS A 480 7.35 -9.13 4.43
N TYR A 481 6.98 -9.04 3.15
CA TYR A 481 7.89 -9.24 2.04
C TYR A 481 8.45 -7.91 1.48
N GLY A 482 8.23 -6.78 2.14
CA GLY A 482 8.72 -5.47 1.68
C GLY A 482 8.28 -5.10 0.27
N LEU A 483 7.12 -5.59 -0.18
CA LEU A 483 6.68 -5.45 -1.58
C LEU A 483 6.42 -4.01 -1.96
N ASP A 484 6.06 -3.18 -0.98
CA ASP A 484 5.87 -1.73 -1.12
C ASP A 484 7.17 -0.90 -1.08
N GLN A 485 8.34 -1.52 -0.93
CA GLN A 485 9.62 -0.82 -1.00
C GLN A 485 10.08 -0.73 -2.46
N ASN A 486 9.33 0.01 -3.28
CA ASN A 486 9.56 0.10 -4.72
C ASN A 486 9.22 1.50 -5.27
N GLU A 487 9.48 1.73 -6.56
CA GLU A 487 9.21 3.01 -7.25
C GLU A 487 7.72 3.38 -7.34
N GLN A 488 6.83 2.39 -7.22
CA GLN A 488 5.37 2.52 -7.28
C GLN A 488 4.72 2.71 -5.89
N GLN A 489 5.50 2.79 -4.80
CA GLN A 489 4.99 2.87 -3.42
C GLN A 489 3.96 3.99 -3.22
N GLN A 490 4.27 5.19 -3.71
CA GLN A 490 3.38 6.35 -3.56
C GLN A 490 2.07 6.16 -4.32
N ALA A 491 2.15 5.65 -5.56
CA ALA A 491 0.99 5.37 -6.38
C ALA A 491 0.13 4.23 -5.80
N TYR A 492 0.76 3.24 -5.18
CA TYR A 492 0.09 2.17 -4.45
C TYR A 492 -0.66 2.74 -3.23
N ASN A 493 0.05 3.39 -2.30
CA ASN A 493 -0.56 3.93 -1.08
C ASN A 493 -1.71 4.91 -1.37
N ALA A 494 -1.60 5.73 -2.43
CA ALA A 494 -2.64 6.69 -2.82
C ALA A 494 -3.91 6.05 -3.44
N ASN A 495 -3.90 4.75 -3.76
CA ASN A 495 -5.03 4.04 -4.35
C ASN A 495 -5.59 2.93 -3.44
N GLU A 496 -4.91 2.58 -2.34
CA GLU A 496 -5.34 1.53 -1.40
C GLU A 496 -6.44 2.00 -0.42
N ASP A 497 -6.97 3.21 -0.62
CA ASP A 497 -8.11 3.79 0.12
C ASP A 497 -9.41 2.96 0.02
N ALA A 498 -9.46 1.97 -0.88
CA ALA A 498 -10.69 1.26 -1.26
C ALA A 498 -11.19 0.22 -0.24
N TYR A 499 -10.47 -0.07 0.83
CA TYR A 499 -10.84 -1.15 1.75
C TYR A 499 -11.51 -0.60 3.01
N ASN A 500 -12.78 -0.25 2.87
CA ASN A 500 -13.65 0.33 3.89
C ASN A 500 -13.73 -0.54 5.17
N LEU A 501 -12.93 -0.17 6.17
CA LEU A 501 -12.92 -0.81 7.48
C LEU A 501 -14.08 -0.35 8.38
N GLY A 502 -14.87 0.64 7.92
CA GLY A 502 -15.94 1.28 8.66
C GLY A 502 -17.20 0.42 8.88
N TRP A 503 -17.44 -0.61 8.06
CA TRP A 503 -18.75 -1.30 8.07
C TRP A 503 -19.01 -2.15 9.32
N ALA A 504 -17.97 -2.75 9.90
CA ALA A 504 -18.09 -3.52 11.13
C ALA A 504 -17.85 -2.68 12.39
N VAL A 505 -17.45 -1.41 12.27
CA VAL A 505 -17.23 -0.51 13.41
C VAL A 505 -18.46 -0.43 14.33
N PRO A 506 -19.71 -0.28 13.83
CA PRO A 506 -20.89 -0.31 14.70
C PRO A 506 -21.04 -1.61 15.50
N ALA A 507 -20.69 -2.76 14.91
CA ALA A 507 -20.70 -4.06 15.59
C ALA A 507 -19.56 -4.16 16.63
N PHE A 508 -18.37 -3.66 16.28
CA PHE A 508 -17.22 -3.62 17.19
C PHE A 508 -17.43 -2.69 18.38
N LYS A 509 -18.13 -1.56 18.19
CA LYS A 509 -18.48 -0.65 19.29
C LYS A 509 -19.42 -1.30 20.31
N LYS A 510 -20.32 -2.17 19.85
CA LYS A 510 -21.20 -2.95 20.74
C LYS A 510 -20.45 -4.04 21.47
N ASP A 511 -19.46 -4.65 20.82
CA ASP A 511 -18.62 -5.70 21.40
C ASP A 511 -17.16 -5.58 20.94
N PRO A 512 -16.30 -4.85 21.69
CA PRO A 512 -14.90 -4.64 21.33
C PRO A 512 -14.08 -5.92 21.23
N LEU A 513 -14.56 -7.04 21.78
CA LEU A 513 -13.86 -8.33 21.64
C LEU A 513 -13.89 -8.85 20.19
N LEU A 514 -14.85 -8.40 19.37
CA LEU A 514 -14.96 -8.82 17.98
C LEU A 514 -13.77 -8.32 17.14
N ILE A 515 -13.34 -7.07 17.30
CA ILE A 515 -12.17 -6.57 16.57
C ILE A 515 -10.88 -7.28 17.02
N VAL A 516 -10.77 -7.61 18.31
CA VAL A 516 -9.63 -8.40 18.82
C VAL A 516 -9.62 -9.79 18.16
N GLU A 517 -10.78 -10.44 18.06
CA GLU A 517 -10.91 -11.72 17.37
C GLU A 517 -10.63 -11.61 15.85
N ALA A 518 -11.03 -10.52 15.19
CA ALA A 518 -10.69 -10.26 13.79
C ALA A 518 -9.16 -10.15 13.60
N MET A 519 -8.48 -9.40 14.46
CA MET A 519 -7.01 -9.28 14.46
C MET A 519 -6.32 -10.63 14.68
N ARG A 520 -6.85 -11.47 15.56
CA ARG A 520 -6.36 -12.83 15.80
C ARG A 520 -6.52 -13.72 14.56
N GLN A 521 -7.69 -13.68 13.93
CA GLN A 521 -7.98 -14.48 12.72
C GLN A 521 -7.14 -14.00 11.53
N SER A 522 -6.92 -12.69 11.43
CA SER A 522 -6.01 -12.09 10.46
C SER A 522 -4.59 -12.62 10.63
N GLN A 523 -4.03 -12.63 11.87
CA GLN A 523 -2.71 -13.20 12.12
C GLN A 523 -2.63 -14.68 11.72
N GLN A 524 -3.67 -15.48 12.00
CA GLN A 524 -3.70 -16.88 11.57
C GLN A 524 -3.72 -17.03 10.04
N CYS A 525 -4.48 -16.17 9.35
CA CYS A 525 -4.53 -16.13 7.90
C CYS A 525 -3.16 -15.81 7.32
N PHE A 526 -2.53 -14.74 7.82
CA PHE A 526 -1.18 -14.33 7.47
C PHE A 526 -0.16 -15.47 7.65
N GLU A 527 -0.10 -16.10 8.83
CA GLU A 527 0.85 -17.19 9.09
C GLU A 527 0.64 -18.39 8.17
N SER A 528 -0.62 -18.74 7.88
CA SER A 528 -0.98 -19.83 6.95
C SER A 528 -0.46 -19.53 5.54
N MET A 529 -0.73 -18.32 5.03
CA MET A 529 -0.29 -17.89 3.71
C MET A 529 1.23 -17.78 3.65
N LYS A 530 1.85 -17.05 4.58
CA LYS A 530 3.30 -16.90 4.70
C LYS A 530 4.01 -18.25 4.67
N THR A 531 3.55 -19.23 5.43
CA THR A 531 4.17 -20.57 5.47
C THR A 531 4.23 -21.22 4.09
N ARG A 532 3.14 -21.11 3.32
CA ARG A 532 3.02 -21.68 1.97
C ARG A 532 3.82 -20.87 0.94
N ILE A 533 3.79 -19.55 1.05
CA ILE A 533 4.55 -18.64 0.20
C ILE A 533 6.06 -18.85 0.40
N ASP A 534 6.55 -18.87 1.64
CA ASP A 534 7.96 -19.10 1.97
C ASP A 534 8.46 -20.44 1.42
N ALA A 535 7.65 -21.49 1.54
CA ALA A 535 7.99 -22.79 1.00
C ALA A 535 8.17 -22.74 -0.53
N GLN A 536 7.27 -22.05 -1.23
CA GLN A 536 7.35 -21.91 -2.69
C GLN A 536 8.51 -21.00 -3.12
N LEU A 537 8.72 -19.87 -2.44
CA LEU A 537 9.85 -18.97 -2.69
C LEU A 537 11.20 -19.67 -2.53
N LYS A 538 11.33 -20.55 -1.54
CA LYS A 538 12.53 -21.37 -1.33
C LYS A 538 12.68 -22.42 -2.43
N ALA A 539 11.59 -23.08 -2.83
CA ALA A 539 11.61 -24.07 -3.90
C ALA A 539 12.07 -23.47 -5.25
N ASP A 540 11.66 -22.24 -5.54
CA ASP A 540 11.98 -21.55 -6.80
C ASP A 540 13.25 -20.67 -6.69
N ASN A 541 13.96 -20.67 -5.56
CA ASN A 541 15.13 -19.83 -5.29
C ASN A 541 14.88 -18.31 -5.44
N VAL A 542 13.68 -17.86 -5.08
CA VAL A 542 13.23 -16.46 -5.10
C VAL A 542 13.33 -15.81 -3.71
N TYR A 543 13.45 -16.61 -2.63
CA TYR A 543 13.42 -16.14 -1.24
C TYR A 543 14.45 -15.03 -0.93
N ASP A 544 15.68 -15.19 -1.42
CA ASP A 544 16.78 -14.26 -1.15
C ASP A 544 16.72 -12.98 -1.99
N LEU A 545 15.82 -12.88 -2.97
CA LEU A 545 15.60 -11.65 -3.73
C LEU A 545 14.99 -10.53 -2.88
N ILE A 546 14.27 -10.92 -1.83
CA ILE A 546 13.43 -10.06 -1.00
C ILE A 546 14.17 -9.62 0.27
N HIS A 547 14.97 -10.52 0.82
CA HIS A 547 15.63 -10.34 2.10
C HIS A 547 16.99 -9.65 1.91
N ASN A 548 17.30 -8.69 2.78
CA ASN A 548 18.63 -8.09 2.81
C ASN A 548 19.64 -9.15 3.29
N PRO A 549 20.67 -9.53 2.49
CA PRO A 549 21.66 -10.54 2.88
C PRO A 549 22.47 -10.15 4.13
N GLU A 550 22.51 -8.87 4.49
CA GLU A 550 23.16 -8.38 5.72
C GLU A 550 22.31 -8.60 6.99
N LYS A 551 21.05 -9.06 6.86
CA LYS A 551 20.12 -9.29 7.97
C LYS A 551 19.41 -10.63 7.82
N PRO A 552 20.10 -11.76 8.13
CA PRO A 552 19.49 -13.09 8.05
C PRO A 552 18.29 -13.20 9.00
N GLU A 553 17.36 -14.10 8.68
CA GLU A 553 16.24 -14.40 9.59
C GLU A 553 16.77 -14.75 10.99
N PRO A 554 16.13 -14.26 12.06
CA PRO A 554 16.47 -14.68 13.40
C PRO A 554 16.36 -16.21 13.47
N VAL A 555 17.47 -16.87 13.83
CA VAL A 555 17.48 -18.32 14.05
C VAL A 555 16.36 -18.62 15.04
N LYS A 556 15.42 -19.51 14.65
CA LYS A 556 14.38 -19.99 15.58
C LYS A 556 15.08 -20.55 16.81
N VAL A 557 15.09 -19.77 17.89
CA VAL A 557 15.56 -20.24 19.18
C VAL A 557 14.51 -21.23 19.65
N GLU A 558 14.89 -22.51 19.79
CA GLU A 558 14.00 -23.48 20.42
C GLU A 558 13.50 -22.90 21.75
N PRO A 559 12.20 -23.03 22.08
CA PRO A 559 11.69 -22.52 23.33
C PRO A 559 12.57 -23.05 24.45
N ALA A 560 13.17 -22.12 25.23
CA ALA A 560 14.02 -22.50 26.35
C ALA A 560 13.28 -23.57 27.17
N ALA A 561 13.93 -24.71 27.39
CA ALA A 561 13.35 -25.81 28.15
C ALA A 561 12.71 -25.23 29.40
N LEU A 562 11.41 -25.51 29.60
CA LEU A 562 10.68 -25.04 30.77
C LEU A 562 11.54 -25.31 31.99
N ALA A 563 11.97 -24.24 32.66
CA ALA A 563 12.80 -24.37 33.84
C ALA A 563 12.13 -25.40 34.78
N PRO A 564 12.83 -26.45 35.23
CA PRO A 564 12.24 -27.47 36.08
C PRO A 564 11.55 -26.77 37.26
N LYS A 565 10.41 -27.30 37.71
CA LYS A 565 9.50 -26.74 38.74
C LYS A 565 10.18 -26.25 40.04
N HIS A 566 11.48 -26.51 40.22
CA HIS A 566 12.30 -26.17 41.38
C HIS A 566 13.36 -25.08 41.14
N ALA A 567 13.51 -24.53 39.92
CA ALA A 567 14.48 -23.47 39.63
C ALA A 567 14.16 -22.13 40.33
N TYR A 568 12.90 -21.92 40.75
CA TYR A 568 12.44 -20.70 41.44
C TYR A 568 12.50 -20.78 42.97
N LYS A 569 13.08 -21.83 43.56
CA LYS A 569 13.08 -22.00 45.03
C LYS A 569 14.36 -21.62 45.78
N ASN A 570 15.42 -21.19 45.13
CA ASN A 570 16.64 -20.79 45.84
C ASN A 570 17.13 -19.41 45.43
N ALA A 571 16.52 -18.38 46.03
CA ALA A 571 17.24 -17.17 46.40
C ALA A 571 16.82 -16.80 47.83
N ALA A 572 17.82 -16.75 48.72
CA ALA A 572 17.78 -16.25 50.10
C ALA A 572 16.94 -17.07 51.11
N ASN A 573 17.50 -18.18 51.59
CA ASN A 573 17.37 -18.59 52.99
C ASN A 573 18.70 -19.19 53.45
N ASP A 574 19.73 -18.36 53.52
CA ASP A 574 20.90 -18.64 54.34
C ASP A 574 20.54 -18.23 55.77
N SER A 575 20.06 -19.18 56.57
CA SER A 575 19.55 -18.97 57.92
C SER A 575 20.65 -18.75 58.96
N THR A 576 21.78 -18.14 58.60
CA THR A 576 22.91 -17.93 59.53
C THR A 576 23.41 -16.50 59.69
N LYS A 577 22.72 -15.49 59.14
CA LYS A 577 23.02 -14.10 59.48
C LYS A 577 21.75 -13.27 59.47
N TYR A 578 21.15 -13.09 60.64
CA TYR A 578 20.60 -11.81 61.14
C TYR A 578 20.00 -12.11 62.53
N LYS A 579 20.80 -11.85 63.57
CA LYS A 579 20.31 -11.72 64.95
C LYS A 579 19.33 -10.54 64.97
N SER A 580 18.04 -10.80 65.12
CA SER A 580 17.06 -9.78 65.49
C SER A 580 17.17 -9.54 66.99
N THR A 581 17.62 -8.34 67.34
CA THR A 581 17.55 -7.77 68.69
C THR A 581 16.12 -7.36 68.99
N THR A 582 15.35 -8.24 69.62
CA THR A 582 14.14 -7.85 70.37
C THR A 582 14.05 -8.71 71.63
N ASN A 583 14.44 -8.11 72.76
CA ASN A 583 14.26 -8.68 74.10
C ASN A 583 12.77 -8.88 74.41
N PRO A 584 12.36 -10.03 74.98
CA PRO A 584 11.08 -10.13 75.67
C PRO A 584 11.20 -9.52 77.07
N MET A 585 10.30 -8.59 77.40
CA MET A 585 10.08 -8.20 78.79
C MET A 585 9.62 -9.42 79.59
N ARG A 586 10.32 -9.63 80.71
CA ARG A 586 9.90 -10.44 81.85
C ARG A 586 8.51 -10.03 82.33
N ASN A 587 7.71 -11.00 82.74
CA ASN A 587 7.05 -10.97 84.04
C ASN A 587 6.76 -12.39 84.50
N LEU A 588 7.43 -12.78 85.58
CA LEU A 588 6.88 -13.60 86.66
C LEU A 588 7.65 -13.19 87.92
N LEU A 589 6.90 -12.62 88.87
CA LEU A 589 7.25 -12.05 90.18
C LEU A 589 7.79 -10.61 90.20
#